data_AF-A0A2U3P3K0-F1
#
_entry.id   AF-A0A2U3P3K0-F1
#
_cell.length_a   1.000
_cell.length_b   1.000
_cell.length_c   1.000
_cell.angle_alpha   90.00
_cell.angle_beta   90.00
_cell.angle_gamma   90.00
#
_symmetry.space_group_name_H-M   'P 1'
#
loop_
_entity.id
_entity.type
_entity.pdbx_description
1 polymer ?
#
loop_
_entity_poly.entity_id
_entity_poly.type
_entity_poly.pdbx_seq_one_letter_code
_entity_poly.pdbx_strand_id
1 'polypeptide(L)'
;MTSDGPVRGTGRAPALHDQWREPLRALRDPIARDAGRVRADRDRPRQWRKQTWLGRFISTYGWRAYALPVLVALTSVVLYQTVTGTSTTKPAASQPIQGPPVIGAVGTSILDAPPRGLATFDANLPAGTLPDGGPFTEAGDKTWHVVPGTTPQVGRGTAKVFHYTVEVENGLDPSMFGGDNAFASMVDQTLANPKGWTHNPQFAFVRIDDGKPDFRISLVSPVTVREGCGYEFRLETSCYNPVFGPDKQARVIINEARWVRGAMPFQGDVGSYRQYAINHEVGHAIGYVRHEPCDQQDGLAPVMMQQTFSTSNDDAAKFDPADVKADGKTCRFNPWPYPIA
;
A
#
# COMPACT_ATOMS: atom_id res chain seq x y z
N MET A 1 -54.51 45.53 -49.19
CA MET A 1 -53.62 45.64 -48.02
C MET A 1 -53.01 44.28 -47.81
N THR A 2 -51.74 43.96 -48.02
CA THR A 2 -50.58 44.51 -48.76
C THR A 2 -49.62 43.32 -48.82
N SER A 3 -49.08 43.09 -50.01
CA SER A 3 -48.28 41.93 -50.43
C SER A 3 -46.79 42.11 -50.11
N ASP A 4 -46.05 41.02 -50.34
CA ASP A 4 -44.64 40.90 -50.75
C ASP A 4 -43.60 40.44 -49.71
N GLY A 5 -42.97 39.31 -50.00
CA GLY A 5 -41.58 38.99 -49.61
C GLY A 5 -40.60 39.30 -50.77
N PRO A 6 -39.41 38.67 -50.87
CA PRO A 6 -38.35 38.42 -49.87
C PRO A 6 -36.96 38.94 -50.36
N VAL A 7 -35.94 39.14 -49.48
CA VAL A 7 -34.49 39.15 -49.89
C VAL A 7 -33.54 38.67 -48.78
N ARG A 8 -32.49 37.94 -49.22
CA ARG A 8 -31.30 37.40 -48.55
C ARG A 8 -30.49 38.37 -47.66
N GLY A 9 -29.85 37.82 -46.62
CA GLY A 9 -28.73 38.45 -45.90
C GLY A 9 -27.64 37.42 -45.54
N THR A 10 -26.47 37.58 -46.15
CA THR A 10 -25.22 36.84 -45.88
C THR A 10 -24.44 37.53 -44.75
N GLY A 11 -23.87 36.78 -43.80
CA GLY A 11 -23.00 37.36 -42.77
C GLY A 11 -22.23 36.30 -41.99
N ARG A 12 -21.03 35.98 -42.48
CA ARG A 12 -20.07 34.99 -41.98
C ARG A 12 -19.45 35.47 -40.65
N ALA A 13 -19.48 34.63 -39.61
CA ALA A 13 -18.69 34.82 -38.40
C ALA A 13 -17.25 34.28 -38.61
N PRO A 14 -16.17 35.03 -38.27
CA PRO A 14 -14.82 34.47 -38.24
C PRO A 14 -14.53 33.83 -36.88
N ALA A 15 -14.10 32.56 -36.94
CA ALA A 15 -13.52 31.82 -35.83
C ALA A 15 -12.09 32.30 -35.55
N LEU A 16 -11.77 32.50 -34.28
CA LEU A 16 -10.42 32.75 -33.77
C LEU A 16 -9.64 31.44 -33.71
N HIS A 17 -8.45 31.47 -34.32
CA HIS A 17 -7.41 30.45 -34.24
C HIS A 17 -7.03 30.14 -32.80
N ASP A 18 -6.83 28.86 -32.50
CA ASP A 18 -5.90 28.47 -31.46
C ASP A 18 -4.85 27.53 -32.04
N GLN A 19 -3.61 27.84 -31.68
CA GLN A 19 -2.35 27.35 -32.18
C GLN A 19 -2.13 25.90 -31.69
N TRP A 20 -1.00 25.27 -32.00
CA TRP A 20 -0.57 23.96 -31.45
C TRP A 20 -0.87 22.68 -32.25
N ARG A 21 -0.98 22.74 -33.58
CA ARG A 21 -0.75 21.56 -34.43
C ARG A 21 -0.05 21.92 -35.75
N GLU A 22 1.28 21.96 -35.75
CA GLU A 22 2.06 21.75 -36.97
C GLU A 22 3.30 20.86 -36.70
N PRO A 23 3.63 19.92 -37.60
CA PRO A 23 4.81 19.06 -37.47
C PRO A 23 6.08 19.76 -37.99
N LEU A 24 7.20 19.57 -37.26
CA LEU A 24 8.53 20.09 -37.60
C LEU A 24 9.02 19.56 -38.97
N ARG A 25 9.26 20.47 -39.92
CA ARG A 25 10.03 20.19 -41.15
C ARG A 25 11.35 20.96 -41.11
N ALA A 26 12.46 20.25 -41.26
CA ALA A 26 13.78 20.85 -41.44
C ALA A 26 13.92 21.35 -42.89
N LEU A 27 14.05 22.68 -43.06
CA LEU A 27 14.33 23.31 -44.35
C LEU A 27 15.86 23.51 -44.46
N ARG A 28 16.49 22.87 -45.44
CA ARG A 28 17.93 23.00 -45.73
C ARG A 28 18.09 23.78 -47.03
N ASP A 29 18.63 24.99 -46.94
CA ASP A 29 18.79 25.90 -48.07
C ASP A 29 20.19 25.70 -48.72
N PRO A 30 20.30 25.31 -50.01
CA PRO A 30 21.56 24.81 -50.57
C PRO A 30 22.41 25.84 -51.34
N ILE A 31 22.28 27.16 -51.14
CA ILE A 31 22.91 28.16 -52.04
C ILE A 31 23.81 29.22 -51.37
N ALA A 32 24.14 29.14 -50.08
CA ALA A 32 25.10 30.08 -49.49
C ALA A 32 26.57 29.69 -49.77
N ARG A 33 27.12 30.16 -50.91
CA ARG A 33 28.56 30.13 -51.24
C ARG A 33 29.27 31.39 -50.74
N ASP A 34 30.28 31.15 -49.90
CA ASP A 34 31.62 31.74 -49.79
C ASP A 34 31.89 33.20 -49.37
N ALA A 35 33.03 33.27 -48.64
CA ALA A 35 34.01 34.36 -48.45
C ALA A 35 34.02 34.95 -47.03
N GLY A 36 35.12 34.97 -46.27
CA GLY A 36 36.49 34.53 -46.48
C GLY A 36 37.28 34.68 -45.18
N ARG A 37 38.40 33.96 -45.04
CA ARG A 37 39.38 34.16 -43.96
C ARG A 37 40.43 35.18 -44.40
N VAL A 38 40.86 36.05 -43.48
CA VAL A 38 42.11 36.81 -43.60
C VAL A 38 43.04 36.48 -42.42
N ARG A 39 44.33 36.51 -42.77
CA ARG A 39 45.54 35.90 -42.19
C ARG A 39 45.93 36.33 -40.78
N ALA A 40 46.59 35.43 -40.05
CA ALA A 40 47.57 35.78 -39.02
C ALA A 40 48.97 35.44 -39.55
N ASP A 41 49.82 36.45 -39.61
CA ASP A 41 51.20 36.39 -40.09
C ASP A 41 52.14 35.76 -39.06
N ARG A 42 53.23 35.17 -39.57
CA ARG A 42 54.30 34.51 -38.83
C ARG A 42 55.28 35.56 -38.32
N ASP A 43 55.50 35.58 -37.01
CA ASP A 43 56.82 35.92 -36.48
C ASP A 43 57.32 34.80 -35.56
N ARG A 44 58.52 34.31 -35.88
CA ARG A 44 59.22 33.24 -35.16
C ARG A 44 60.67 33.70 -35.01
N PRO A 45 61.26 33.60 -33.81
CA PRO A 45 62.37 32.64 -33.67
C PRO A 45 62.32 31.92 -32.31
N ARG A 46 62.21 30.60 -32.28
CA ARG A 46 63.34 29.66 -32.12
C ARG A 46 64.23 29.93 -30.88
N GLN A 47 63.81 29.37 -29.74
CA GLN A 47 64.74 28.76 -28.79
C GLN A 47 64.21 27.37 -28.41
N TRP A 48 64.62 26.34 -29.16
CA TRP A 48 64.35 24.94 -28.78
C TRP A 48 65.28 24.57 -27.61
N ARG A 49 64.72 24.53 -26.39
CA ARG A 49 65.28 23.68 -25.33
C ARG A 49 65.08 22.21 -25.76
N LYS A 50 66.15 21.42 -25.67
CA LYS A 50 66.13 19.98 -25.97
C LYS A 50 65.08 19.28 -25.10
N GLN A 51 63.95 18.87 -25.69
CA GLN A 51 62.94 18.06 -25.01
C GLN A 51 63.46 16.62 -24.90
N THR A 52 63.49 16.12 -23.67
CA THR A 52 63.86 14.76 -23.29
C THR A 52 62.84 13.74 -23.83
N TRP A 53 63.25 12.47 -23.95
CA TRP A 53 62.44 11.38 -24.51
C TRP A 53 61.04 11.25 -23.87
N LEU A 54 60.92 11.57 -22.58
CA LEU A 54 59.65 11.60 -21.84
C LEU A 54 58.64 12.61 -22.41
N GLY A 55 59.11 13.77 -22.89
CA GLY A 55 58.25 14.80 -23.47
C GLY A 55 57.69 14.41 -24.84
N ARG A 56 58.42 13.60 -25.62
CA ARG A 56 57.91 13.01 -26.86
C ARG A 56 56.77 12.05 -26.57
N PHE A 57 56.92 11.20 -25.55
CA PHE A 57 55.94 10.16 -25.21
C PHE A 57 54.58 10.72 -24.76
N ILE A 58 54.60 11.77 -23.93
CA ILE A 58 53.39 12.45 -23.43
C ILE A 58 52.65 13.19 -24.58
N SER A 59 53.39 13.72 -25.57
CA SER A 59 52.79 14.40 -26.73
C SER A 59 52.10 13.46 -27.73
N THR A 60 52.56 12.21 -27.82
CA THR A 60 52.02 11.22 -28.78
C THR A 60 50.82 10.43 -28.24
N TYR A 61 50.72 10.20 -26.93
CA TYR A 61 49.67 9.33 -26.36
C TYR A 61 48.72 10.02 -25.37
N GLY A 62 48.94 11.30 -25.03
CA GLY A 62 47.98 12.13 -24.29
C GLY A 62 47.44 11.48 -23.00
N TRP A 63 46.19 11.80 -22.65
CA TRP A 63 45.49 11.29 -21.46
C TRP A 63 45.39 9.73 -21.39
N ARG A 64 45.60 9.04 -22.52
CA ARG A 64 45.49 7.58 -22.63
C ARG A 64 46.62 6.83 -21.93
N ALA A 65 47.75 7.49 -21.65
CA ALA A 65 48.83 6.94 -20.83
C ALA A 65 48.39 6.68 -19.37
N TYR A 66 47.39 7.42 -18.89
CA TYR A 66 46.83 7.26 -17.54
C TYR A 66 45.51 6.48 -17.54
N ALA A 67 44.68 6.65 -18.57
CA ALA A 67 43.38 6.00 -18.62
C ALA A 67 43.44 4.48 -18.77
N LEU A 68 44.35 3.95 -19.58
CA LEU A 68 44.49 2.50 -19.77
C LEU A 68 44.92 1.76 -18.48
N PRO A 69 45.99 2.17 -17.76
CA PRO A 69 46.36 1.49 -16.52
C PRO A 69 45.29 1.64 -15.42
N VAL A 70 44.60 2.77 -15.34
CA VAL A 70 43.48 2.96 -14.41
C VAL A 70 42.31 2.04 -14.75
N LEU A 71 41.98 1.88 -16.03
CA LEU A 71 40.87 1.03 -16.46
C LEU A 71 41.18 -0.46 -16.25
N VAL A 72 42.46 -0.85 -16.42
CA VAL A 72 42.95 -2.20 -16.07
C VAL A 72 42.89 -2.45 -14.56
N ALA A 73 43.30 -1.47 -13.74
CA ALA A 73 43.19 -1.59 -12.28
C ALA A 73 41.72 -1.71 -11.83
N LEU A 74 40.81 -0.91 -12.39
CA LEU A 74 39.38 -0.98 -12.10
C LEU A 74 38.76 -2.31 -12.53
N THR A 75 39.07 -2.79 -13.74
CA THR A 75 38.60 -4.11 -14.18
C THR A 75 39.16 -5.25 -13.33
N SER A 76 40.40 -5.13 -12.86
CA SER A 76 41.00 -6.10 -11.94
C SER A 76 40.30 -6.09 -10.57
N VAL A 77 39.92 -4.92 -10.05
CA VAL A 77 39.14 -4.78 -8.80
C VAL A 77 37.73 -5.35 -8.97
N VAL A 78 37.06 -5.11 -10.09
CA VAL A 78 35.74 -5.69 -10.38
C VAL A 78 35.83 -7.21 -10.49
N LEU A 79 36.83 -7.74 -11.21
CA LEU A 79 37.09 -9.19 -11.29
C LEU A 79 37.36 -9.78 -9.90
N TYR A 80 38.17 -9.10 -9.09
CA TYR A 80 38.42 -9.51 -7.71
C TYR A 80 37.13 -9.55 -6.89
N GLN A 81 36.29 -8.51 -6.95
CA GLN A 81 34.99 -8.49 -6.26
C GLN A 81 34.03 -9.58 -6.73
N THR A 82 34.06 -9.95 -8.02
CA THR A 82 33.25 -11.06 -8.55
C THR A 82 33.75 -12.43 -8.12
N VAL A 83 35.06 -12.61 -7.90
CA VAL A 83 35.68 -13.89 -7.54
C VAL A 83 35.74 -14.08 -6.02
N THR A 84 35.99 -13.02 -5.24
CA THR A 84 36.09 -13.09 -3.78
C THR A 84 34.76 -12.86 -3.05
N GLY A 85 33.65 -12.81 -3.79
CA GLY A 85 32.29 -12.92 -3.26
C GLY A 85 31.99 -11.93 -2.14
N THR A 86 31.57 -10.72 -2.49
CA THR A 86 30.64 -10.01 -1.59
C THR A 86 29.41 -10.87 -1.46
N SER A 87 29.29 -11.53 -0.32
CA SER A 87 28.08 -12.22 0.11
C SER A 87 27.01 -11.17 0.36
N THR A 88 26.42 -10.63 -0.71
CA THR A 88 25.05 -10.16 -0.66
C THR A 88 24.23 -11.40 -0.41
N THR A 89 23.68 -11.51 0.79
CA THR A 89 22.73 -12.54 1.17
C THR A 89 21.63 -12.56 0.12
N LYS A 90 21.74 -13.51 -0.82
CA LYS A 90 20.65 -13.92 -1.69
C LYS A 90 19.53 -14.33 -0.72
N PRO A 91 18.33 -13.71 -0.75
CA PRO A 91 17.21 -14.29 -0.03
C PRO A 91 17.03 -15.68 -0.65
N ALA A 92 17.33 -16.70 0.15
CA ALA A 92 17.01 -18.06 -0.19
C ALA A 92 15.50 -18.11 -0.37
N ALA A 93 15.07 -18.25 -1.61
CA ALA A 93 13.74 -18.71 -1.94
C ALA A 93 13.62 -20.13 -1.40
N SER A 94 13.08 -20.27 -0.19
CA SER A 94 12.42 -21.43 0.43
C SER A 94 12.49 -21.32 1.95
N GLN A 95 11.71 -20.40 2.51
CA GLN A 95 11.17 -20.59 3.85
C GLN A 95 9.64 -20.53 3.75
N PRO A 96 8.91 -21.43 4.43
CA PRO A 96 7.48 -21.23 4.62
C PRO A 96 7.26 -19.84 5.24
N ILE A 97 6.22 -19.14 4.79
CA ILE A 97 5.80 -17.82 5.30
C ILE A 97 5.17 -18.02 6.69
N GLN A 98 5.93 -18.60 7.62
CA GLN A 98 5.56 -18.90 9.00
C GLN A 98 6.72 -18.50 9.92
N GLY A 99 7.23 -17.28 9.74
CA GLY A 99 8.13 -16.69 10.71
C GLY A 99 7.33 -16.23 11.95
N PRO A 100 7.86 -16.36 13.17
CA PRO A 100 7.22 -15.75 14.32
C PRO A 100 7.06 -14.24 14.09
N PRO A 101 5.93 -13.65 14.51
CA PRO A 101 5.65 -12.24 14.30
C PRO A 101 6.74 -11.38 14.94
N VAL A 102 7.12 -10.29 14.27
CA VAL A 102 8.09 -9.36 14.83
C VAL A 102 7.34 -8.36 15.70
N ILE A 103 7.24 -8.68 16.99
CA ILE A 103 6.57 -7.84 17.98
C ILE A 103 7.23 -6.46 17.99
N GLY A 104 6.44 -5.41 17.70
CA GLY A 104 6.92 -4.03 17.64
C GLY A 104 7.51 -3.59 16.29
N ALA A 105 7.45 -4.42 15.24
CA ALA A 105 7.89 -4.03 13.89
C ALA A 105 6.90 -3.16 13.12
N VAL A 106 5.74 -2.84 13.71
CA VAL A 106 4.75 -2.01 13.03
C VAL A 106 5.25 -0.57 13.02
N GLY A 107 5.78 -0.16 11.87
CA GLY A 107 6.26 1.19 11.63
C GLY A 107 5.10 2.19 11.53
N THR A 108 5.23 3.19 10.65
CA THR A 108 4.17 4.18 10.42
C THR A 108 3.27 3.83 9.23
N SER A 109 3.44 2.66 8.64
CA SER A 109 2.68 2.23 7.46
C SER A 109 1.29 1.75 7.86
N ILE A 110 0.28 2.18 7.11
CA ILE A 110 -1.07 1.63 7.22
C ILE A 110 -1.05 0.24 6.60
N LEU A 111 -1.49 -0.76 7.36
CA LEU A 111 -1.66 -2.13 6.90
C LEU A 111 -3.13 -2.31 6.54
N ASP A 112 -3.43 -3.11 5.51
CA ASP A 112 -4.79 -3.29 4.97
C ASP A 112 -5.41 -2.09 4.26
N ALA A 113 -4.57 -1.12 3.94
CA ALA A 113 -4.89 -0.16 2.89
C ALA A 113 -4.73 -0.84 1.51
N PRO A 114 -5.71 -0.73 0.61
CA PRO A 114 -5.52 -1.07 -0.79
C PRO A 114 -4.29 -0.33 -1.36
N PRO A 115 -3.49 -0.96 -2.25
CA PRO A 115 -2.30 -0.32 -2.79
C PRO A 115 -2.61 1.01 -3.48
N ARG A 116 -1.78 2.01 -3.22
CA ARG A 116 -1.85 3.31 -3.88
C ARG A 116 -1.64 3.15 -5.39
N GLY A 117 -2.51 3.73 -6.21
CA GLY A 117 -2.43 3.72 -7.67
C GLY A 117 -3.32 2.69 -8.37
N LEU A 118 -4.10 1.87 -7.65
CA LEU A 118 -5.11 0.97 -8.22
C LEU A 118 -6.45 1.66 -8.52
N ALA A 119 -6.43 2.98 -8.79
CA ALA A 119 -7.62 3.81 -9.04
C ALA A 119 -8.47 3.37 -10.25
N THR A 120 -7.95 2.47 -11.09
CA THR A 120 -8.73 1.74 -12.11
C THR A 120 -9.13 0.37 -11.58
N PHE A 121 -9.99 0.35 -10.56
CA PHE A 121 -10.70 -0.87 -10.23
C PHE A 121 -11.82 -1.08 -11.25
N ASP A 122 -11.86 -2.25 -11.86
CA ASP A 122 -12.95 -2.64 -12.74
C ASP A 122 -14.23 -2.73 -11.89
N ALA A 123 -15.20 -1.87 -12.19
CA ALA A 123 -16.52 -1.85 -11.54
C ALA A 123 -17.27 -3.19 -11.68
N ASN A 124 -16.76 -4.11 -12.52
CA ASN A 124 -17.31 -5.45 -12.73
C ASN A 124 -16.67 -6.54 -11.87
N LEU A 125 -15.69 -6.24 -11.00
CA LEU A 125 -15.19 -7.22 -10.04
C LEU A 125 -16.17 -7.30 -8.86
N PRO A 126 -16.90 -8.41 -8.66
CA PRO A 126 -17.80 -8.55 -7.51
C PRO A 126 -17.01 -8.57 -6.19
N ALA A 127 -15.72 -8.93 -6.25
CA ALA A 127 -14.82 -9.01 -5.12
C ALA A 127 -14.77 -7.68 -4.35
N GLY A 128 -15.10 -7.75 -3.06
CA GLY A 128 -15.13 -6.59 -2.17
C GLY A 128 -16.32 -5.65 -2.38
N THR A 129 -17.34 -6.00 -3.16
CA THR A 129 -18.63 -5.30 -3.09
C THR A 129 -19.21 -5.39 -1.68
N LEU A 130 -19.83 -4.32 -1.19
CA LEU A 130 -20.59 -4.33 0.06
C LEU A 130 -21.90 -5.09 -0.16
N PRO A 131 -22.19 -6.18 0.59
CA PRO A 131 -23.48 -6.86 0.49
C PRO A 131 -24.63 -5.91 0.79
N ASP A 132 -25.82 -6.22 0.28
CA ASP A 132 -27.05 -5.56 0.71
C ASP A 132 -27.34 -5.88 2.18
N GLY A 133 -28.01 -4.96 2.87
CA GLY A 133 -28.33 -5.14 4.29
C GLY A 133 -28.87 -3.87 4.94
N GLY A 134 -28.87 -3.87 6.27
CA GLY A 134 -29.37 -2.75 7.07
C GLY A 134 -28.67 -1.41 6.76
N PRO A 135 -29.32 -0.28 7.10
CA PRO A 135 -28.66 1.02 7.02
C PRO A 135 -27.47 1.09 7.99
N PHE A 136 -26.54 2.01 7.70
CA PHE A 136 -25.37 2.32 8.52
C PHE A 136 -25.16 3.84 8.48
N THR A 137 -24.43 4.39 9.45
CA THR A 137 -24.06 5.82 9.42
C THR A 137 -22.95 6.06 8.39
N GLU A 138 -23.20 6.89 7.38
CA GLU A 138 -22.17 7.18 6.36
C GLU A 138 -20.98 7.98 6.91
N ALA A 139 -21.27 8.99 7.74
CA ALA A 139 -20.31 9.93 8.31
C ALA A 139 -20.53 10.11 9.81
N GLY A 140 -19.51 9.82 10.61
CA GLY A 140 -19.44 10.21 12.01
C GLY A 140 -18.66 11.52 12.21
N ASP A 141 -18.43 11.85 13.48
CA ASP A 141 -17.83 13.13 13.90
C ASP A 141 -16.29 13.12 13.89
N LYS A 142 -15.66 11.98 13.55
CA LYS A 142 -14.19 11.78 13.64
C LYS A 142 -13.60 12.02 15.02
N THR A 143 -14.45 11.89 16.04
CA THR A 143 -14.09 11.93 17.45
C THR A 143 -14.60 10.66 18.11
N TRP A 144 -13.97 10.26 19.21
CA TRP A 144 -14.15 8.92 19.78
C TRP A 144 -14.57 9.03 21.24
N HIS A 145 -15.43 8.11 21.67
CA HIS A 145 -15.60 7.82 23.08
C HIS A 145 -15.13 6.40 23.38
N VAL A 146 -14.52 6.22 24.54
CA VAL A 146 -14.16 4.89 25.06
C VAL A 146 -15.43 4.23 25.57
N VAL A 147 -15.70 3.01 25.10
CA VAL A 147 -16.77 2.19 25.66
C VAL A 147 -16.28 1.70 27.03
N PRO A 148 -16.99 1.97 28.14
CA PRO A 148 -16.55 1.53 29.46
C PRO A 148 -16.48 0.00 29.56
N GLY A 149 -15.42 -0.52 30.17
CA GLY A 149 -15.21 -1.92 30.48
C GLY A 149 -13.72 -2.29 30.53
N THR A 150 -13.35 -3.09 31.54
CA THR A 150 -12.01 -3.69 31.63
C THR A 150 -12.10 -5.21 31.63
N THR A 151 -11.03 -5.87 31.23
CA THR A 151 -10.94 -7.34 31.27
C THR A 151 -9.70 -7.78 32.05
N PRO A 152 -9.75 -8.93 32.74
CA PRO A 152 -8.52 -9.56 33.22
C PRO A 152 -7.67 -9.97 32.02
N GLN A 153 -6.37 -10.21 32.27
CA GLN A 153 -5.48 -10.72 31.24
C GLN A 153 -6.01 -12.04 30.67
N VAL A 154 -6.15 -12.10 29.34
CA VAL A 154 -6.44 -13.32 28.59
C VAL A 154 -5.20 -13.74 27.79
N GLY A 155 -4.87 -15.03 27.81
CA GLY A 155 -3.59 -15.53 27.28
C GLY A 155 -2.43 -15.43 28.28
N ARG A 156 -1.29 -16.04 27.93
CA ARG A 156 -0.13 -16.14 28.83
C ARG A 156 0.81 -14.93 28.72
N GLY A 157 0.93 -14.34 27.54
CA GLY A 157 1.74 -13.14 27.32
C GLY A 157 3.23 -13.36 27.60
N THR A 158 3.77 -14.54 27.28
CA THR A 158 5.18 -14.87 27.58
C THR A 158 6.18 -13.97 26.86
N ALA A 159 5.75 -13.31 25.78
CA ALA A 159 6.54 -12.30 25.09
C ALA A 159 5.95 -10.88 25.26
N LYS A 160 4.62 -10.72 25.10
CA LYS A 160 3.97 -9.40 25.17
C LYS A 160 2.53 -9.51 25.67
N VAL A 161 2.18 -8.61 26.59
CA VAL A 161 0.81 -8.30 26.97
C VAL A 161 0.42 -7.00 26.27
N PHE A 162 -0.62 -7.05 25.45
CA PHE A 162 -1.18 -5.90 24.74
C PHE A 162 -2.33 -5.29 25.54
N HIS A 163 -2.23 -3.99 25.83
CA HIS A 163 -3.30 -3.22 26.43
C HIS A 163 -4.09 -2.51 25.32
N TYR A 164 -5.41 -2.64 25.32
CA TYR A 164 -6.26 -2.02 24.30
C TYR A 164 -7.45 -1.32 24.92
N THR A 165 -7.94 -0.29 24.25
CA THR A 165 -9.27 0.29 24.50
C THR A 165 -10.22 -0.15 23.40
N VAL A 166 -11.52 -0.16 23.71
CA VAL A 166 -12.59 -0.25 22.72
C VAL A 166 -13.23 1.12 22.59
N GLU A 167 -13.29 1.64 21.38
CA GLU A 167 -13.78 2.99 21.08
C GLU A 167 -14.83 2.95 19.97
N VAL A 168 -15.76 3.89 19.98
CA VAL A 168 -16.78 4.07 18.95
C VAL A 168 -16.75 5.53 18.49
N GLU A 169 -16.95 5.77 17.20
CA GLU A 169 -17.11 7.14 16.68
C GLU A 169 -18.34 7.81 17.29
N ASN A 170 -18.16 9.05 17.69
CA ASN A 170 -19.31 9.90 17.97
C ASN A 170 -20.09 10.12 16.66
N GLY A 171 -21.42 10.08 16.75
CA GLY A 171 -22.31 10.24 15.60
C GLY A 171 -22.74 8.95 14.91
N LEU A 172 -22.18 7.77 15.26
CA LEU A 172 -22.76 6.50 14.77
C LEU A 172 -24.13 6.27 15.41
N ASP A 173 -25.06 5.66 14.65
CA ASP A 173 -26.35 5.26 15.18
C ASP A 173 -26.23 3.90 15.88
N PRO A 174 -26.32 3.83 17.24
CA PRO A 174 -26.13 2.59 17.97
C PRO A 174 -27.17 1.52 17.64
N SER A 175 -28.34 1.90 17.11
CA SER A 175 -29.38 0.94 16.72
C SER A 175 -28.94 0.06 15.55
N MET A 176 -27.98 0.50 14.73
CA MET A 176 -27.53 -0.21 13.53
C MET A 176 -26.56 -1.35 13.82
N PHE A 177 -25.80 -1.25 14.92
CA PHE A 177 -24.78 -2.25 15.28
C PHE A 177 -25.02 -2.96 16.63
N GLY A 178 -26.16 -2.69 17.27
CA GLY A 178 -26.54 -3.31 18.54
C GLY A 178 -26.04 -2.59 19.80
N GLY A 179 -25.54 -1.36 19.63
CA GLY A 179 -25.00 -0.51 20.69
C GLY A 179 -23.56 -0.83 21.08
N ASP A 180 -22.93 0.13 21.76
CA ASP A 180 -21.50 0.12 22.08
C ASP A 180 -21.08 -1.12 22.86
N ASN A 181 -21.92 -1.55 23.81
CA ASN A 181 -21.67 -2.74 24.61
C ASN A 181 -21.69 -4.03 23.77
N ALA A 182 -22.49 -4.10 22.70
CA ALA A 182 -22.49 -5.27 21.81
C ALA A 182 -21.21 -5.33 20.99
N PHE A 183 -20.73 -4.18 20.49
CA PHE A 183 -19.43 -4.09 19.80
C PHE A 183 -18.29 -4.50 20.75
N ALA A 184 -18.23 -3.91 21.94
CA ALA A 184 -17.17 -4.18 22.90
C ALA A 184 -17.18 -5.64 23.39
N SER A 185 -18.37 -6.21 23.62
CA SER A 185 -18.52 -7.62 23.99
C SER A 185 -18.02 -8.56 22.87
N MET A 186 -18.30 -8.23 21.60
CA MET A 186 -17.79 -9.02 20.46
C MET A 186 -16.26 -8.96 20.39
N VAL A 187 -15.66 -7.78 20.60
CA VAL A 187 -14.19 -7.63 20.66
C VAL A 187 -13.60 -8.48 21.77
N ASP A 188 -14.11 -8.33 23.00
CA ASP A 188 -13.58 -9.04 24.17
C ASP A 188 -13.72 -10.56 24.03
N GLN A 189 -14.88 -11.04 23.56
CA GLN A 189 -15.11 -12.46 23.33
C GLN A 189 -14.23 -13.03 22.21
N THR A 190 -13.95 -12.25 21.17
CA THR A 190 -13.08 -12.68 20.07
C THR A 190 -11.64 -12.82 20.54
N LEU A 191 -11.11 -11.83 21.26
CA LEU A 191 -9.72 -11.85 21.73
C LEU A 191 -9.48 -12.85 22.88
N ALA A 192 -10.51 -13.13 23.70
CA ALA A 192 -10.45 -14.15 24.73
C ALA A 192 -10.64 -15.58 24.21
N ASN A 193 -11.05 -15.75 22.95
CA ASN A 193 -11.37 -17.07 22.41
C ASN A 193 -10.10 -17.92 22.24
N PRO A 194 -10.10 -19.21 22.64
CA PRO A 194 -8.95 -20.10 22.46
C PRO A 194 -8.63 -20.41 20.97
N LYS A 195 -9.55 -20.13 20.04
CA LYS A 195 -9.30 -20.17 18.59
C LYS A 195 -8.60 -18.91 18.07
N GLY A 196 -8.54 -17.85 18.90
CA GLY A 196 -7.92 -16.56 18.61
C GLY A 196 -6.42 -16.52 18.91
N TRP A 197 -5.86 -15.31 18.92
CA TRP A 197 -4.42 -15.08 19.07
C TRP A 197 -3.82 -15.59 20.39
N THR A 198 -4.63 -15.70 21.44
CA THR A 198 -4.19 -16.20 22.76
C THR A 198 -3.86 -17.70 22.78
N HIS A 199 -4.18 -18.44 21.71
CA HIS A 199 -3.68 -19.79 21.52
C HIS A 199 -2.14 -19.83 21.51
N ASN A 200 -1.51 -18.83 20.90
CA ASN A 200 -0.06 -18.66 20.99
C ASN A 200 0.29 -18.08 22.38
N PRO A 201 1.07 -18.81 23.21
CA PRO A 201 1.39 -18.36 24.56
C PRO A 201 2.19 -17.05 24.61
N GLN A 202 2.80 -16.64 23.49
CA GLN A 202 3.53 -15.37 23.39
C GLN A 202 2.63 -14.15 23.62
N PHE A 203 1.34 -14.26 23.33
CA PHE A 203 0.40 -13.16 23.34
C PHE A 203 -0.54 -13.22 24.54
N ALA A 204 -0.87 -12.03 25.05
CA ALA A 204 -1.98 -11.81 25.95
C ALA A 204 -2.60 -10.44 25.69
N PHE A 205 -3.86 -10.29 26.07
CA PHE A 205 -4.61 -9.05 25.91
C PHE A 205 -5.24 -8.63 27.24
N VAL A 206 -5.29 -7.32 27.47
CA VAL A 206 -5.96 -6.69 28.61
C VAL A 206 -6.73 -5.48 28.08
N ARG A 207 -8.05 -5.46 28.27
CA ARG A 207 -8.85 -4.26 27.99
C ARG A 207 -8.71 -3.27 29.14
N ILE A 208 -8.43 -2.03 28.81
CA ILE A 208 -8.32 -0.91 29.74
C ILE A 208 -9.26 0.22 29.31
N ASP A 209 -9.68 1.04 30.27
CA ASP A 209 -10.49 2.25 30.03
C ASP A 209 -9.70 3.55 30.25
N ASP A 210 -8.53 3.46 30.87
CA ASP A 210 -7.65 4.59 31.17
C ASP A 210 -6.17 4.20 31.02
N GLY A 211 -5.31 5.19 30.85
CA GLY A 211 -3.89 5.02 30.59
C GLY A 211 -3.54 5.00 29.10
N LYS A 212 -2.35 4.49 28.78
CA LYS A 212 -1.84 4.44 27.41
C LYS A 212 -2.00 3.03 26.85
N PRO A 213 -2.98 2.77 25.95
CA PRO A 213 -3.06 1.49 25.26
C PRO A 213 -1.95 1.34 24.22
N ASP A 214 -1.59 0.09 23.91
CA ASP A 214 -0.73 -0.25 22.77
C ASP A 214 -1.44 0.06 21.45
N PHE A 215 -2.75 -0.19 21.35
CA PHE A 215 -3.61 0.19 20.21
C PHE A 215 -5.08 0.33 20.63
N ARG A 216 -5.88 0.98 19.80
CA ARG A 216 -7.32 1.23 20.02
C ARG A 216 -8.12 0.43 19.00
N ILE A 217 -9.10 -0.36 19.43
CA ILE A 217 -10.02 -1.05 18.52
C ILE A 217 -11.25 -0.17 18.36
N SER A 218 -11.55 0.26 17.14
CA SER A 218 -12.50 1.34 16.92
C SER A 218 -13.50 1.06 15.83
N LEU A 219 -14.79 1.16 16.15
CA LEU A 219 -15.85 1.16 15.15
C LEU A 219 -16.01 2.57 14.58
N VAL A 220 -15.89 2.70 13.27
CA VAL A 220 -15.88 3.99 12.58
C VAL A 220 -16.73 3.97 11.31
N SER A 221 -17.19 5.14 10.89
CA SER A 221 -17.99 5.32 9.69
C SER A 221 -17.15 5.16 8.41
N PRO A 222 -17.77 4.79 7.27
CA PRO A 222 -17.13 4.75 5.95
C PRO A 222 -16.30 5.96 5.57
N VAL A 223 -16.80 7.17 5.84
CA VAL A 223 -16.07 8.41 5.54
C VAL A 223 -14.77 8.50 6.34
N THR A 224 -14.78 8.06 7.60
CA THR A 224 -13.61 8.08 8.46
C THR A 224 -12.62 6.95 8.13
N VAL A 225 -13.12 5.79 7.70
CA VAL A 225 -12.29 4.72 7.12
C VAL A 225 -11.45 5.24 5.96
N ARG A 226 -12.03 6.00 5.03
CA ARG A 226 -11.28 6.52 3.87
C ARG A 226 -10.11 7.43 4.28
N GLU A 227 -10.24 8.13 5.41
CA GLU A 227 -9.16 8.91 6.00
C GLU A 227 -8.08 8.04 6.64
N GLY A 228 -8.50 7.03 7.40
CA GLY A 228 -7.59 6.19 8.18
C GLY A 228 -6.92 5.06 7.39
N CYS A 229 -7.59 4.55 6.37
CA CYS A 229 -7.21 3.37 5.60
C CYS A 229 -6.84 3.71 4.14
N GLY A 230 -7.00 4.97 3.72
CA GLY A 230 -6.63 5.45 2.39
C GLY A 230 -7.85 5.77 1.50
N TYR A 231 -7.76 6.91 0.80
CA TYR A 231 -8.86 7.50 0.02
C TYR A 231 -9.01 6.95 -1.40
N GLU A 232 -8.05 6.18 -1.89
CA GLU A 232 -7.97 5.85 -3.32
C GLU A 232 -8.93 4.74 -3.73
N PHE A 233 -9.54 4.06 -2.76
CA PHE A 233 -10.40 2.91 -3.01
C PHE A 233 -11.80 3.14 -2.45
N ARG A 234 -12.82 2.90 -3.28
CA ARG A 234 -14.24 3.07 -2.90
C ARG A 234 -14.83 1.87 -2.16
N LEU A 235 -14.02 0.86 -1.83
CA LEU A 235 -14.53 -0.29 -1.08
C LEU A 235 -14.47 -0.02 0.40
N GLU A 236 -15.58 -0.35 1.05
CA GLU A 236 -15.67 -0.35 2.50
C GLU A 236 -14.77 -1.47 3.05
N THR A 237 -13.63 -1.10 3.65
CA THR A 237 -12.67 -2.02 4.27
C THR A 237 -12.34 -1.59 5.70
N SER A 238 -11.83 -2.52 6.50
CA SER A 238 -11.17 -2.25 7.77
C SER A 238 -9.66 -2.15 7.53
N CYS A 239 -8.90 -1.63 8.50
CA CYS A 239 -7.44 -1.59 8.41
C CYS A 239 -6.78 -1.40 9.79
N TYR A 240 -5.46 -1.56 9.86
CA TYR A 240 -4.67 -1.09 10.99
C TYR A 240 -3.83 0.14 10.61
N ASN A 241 -4.06 1.25 11.32
CA ASN A 241 -3.30 2.48 11.16
C ASN A 241 -2.50 2.80 12.45
N PRO A 242 -1.17 2.67 12.45
CA PRO A 242 -0.33 2.91 13.63
C PRO A 242 -0.19 4.39 14.02
N VAL A 243 -0.60 5.33 13.16
CA VAL A 243 -0.35 6.77 13.33
C VAL A 243 -1.59 7.62 12.97
N PHE A 244 -2.78 7.16 13.33
CA PHE A 244 -4.03 7.85 12.99
C PHE A 244 -4.18 9.18 13.74
N GLY A 245 -4.62 10.21 13.02
CA GLY A 245 -4.91 11.54 13.57
C GLY A 245 -3.69 12.35 14.01
N PRO A 246 -3.91 13.56 14.56
CA PRO A 246 -2.83 14.48 14.96
C PRO A 246 -1.94 13.90 16.08
N ASP A 247 -2.53 13.13 16.99
CA ASP A 247 -1.82 12.51 18.13
C ASP A 247 -1.12 11.19 17.76
N LYS A 248 -1.16 10.79 16.48
CA LYS A 248 -0.53 9.57 15.95
C LYS A 248 -0.89 8.32 16.76
N GLN A 249 -2.19 8.12 16.98
CA GLN A 249 -2.68 7.00 17.76
C GLN A 249 -2.74 5.73 16.90
N ALA A 250 -2.17 4.64 17.40
CA ALA A 250 -2.36 3.33 16.82
C ALA A 250 -3.82 2.89 16.95
N ARG A 251 -4.46 2.57 15.82
CA ARG A 251 -5.87 2.24 15.73
C ARG A 251 -6.11 1.08 14.78
N VAL A 252 -6.76 0.04 15.31
CA VAL A 252 -7.47 -0.98 14.55
C VAL A 252 -8.82 -0.38 14.17
N ILE A 253 -8.98 -0.06 12.89
CA ILE A 253 -10.16 0.59 12.35
C ILE A 253 -11.10 -0.48 11.80
N ILE A 254 -12.30 -0.57 12.39
CA ILE A 254 -13.38 -1.46 11.97
C ILE A 254 -14.46 -0.63 11.27
N ASN A 255 -14.77 -0.96 10.02
CA ASN A 255 -15.76 -0.26 9.23
C ASN A 255 -17.21 -0.63 9.63
N GLU A 256 -18.01 0.36 10.04
CA GLU A 256 -19.41 0.16 10.44
C GLU A 256 -20.27 -0.45 9.33
N ALA A 257 -20.11 -0.03 8.07
CA ALA A 257 -20.91 -0.55 6.96
C ALA A 257 -20.71 -2.07 6.81
N ARG A 258 -19.46 -2.53 6.94
CA ARG A 258 -19.11 -3.95 6.95
C ARG A 258 -19.50 -4.64 8.25
N TRP A 259 -19.46 -3.95 9.37
CA TRP A 259 -19.95 -4.48 10.63
C TRP A 259 -21.45 -4.81 10.57
N VAL A 260 -22.24 -3.99 9.87
CA VAL A 260 -23.68 -4.21 9.67
C VAL A 260 -23.95 -5.27 8.60
N ARG A 261 -23.26 -5.21 7.45
CA ARG A 261 -23.63 -5.99 6.25
C ARG A 261 -22.72 -7.19 5.95
N GLY A 262 -21.58 -7.29 6.61
CA GLY A 262 -20.61 -8.36 6.41
C GLY A 262 -19.83 -8.24 5.09
N ALA A 263 -19.37 -9.40 4.59
CA ALA A 263 -18.69 -9.53 3.31
C ALA A 263 -19.23 -10.72 2.52
N MET A 264 -19.19 -10.61 1.19
CA MET A 264 -19.73 -11.63 0.28
C MET A 264 -19.19 -13.04 0.55
N PRO A 265 -17.89 -13.26 0.84
CA PRO A 265 -17.38 -14.61 1.10
C PRO A 265 -17.97 -15.31 2.33
N PHE A 266 -18.54 -14.55 3.26
CA PHE A 266 -19.18 -15.06 4.49
C PHE A 266 -20.66 -15.43 4.30
N GLN A 267 -21.23 -15.20 3.11
CA GLN A 267 -22.55 -15.71 2.71
C GLN A 267 -23.68 -15.37 3.69
N GLY A 268 -23.65 -14.16 4.26
CA GLY A 268 -24.65 -13.69 5.23
C GLY A 268 -24.35 -14.05 6.68
N ASP A 269 -23.29 -14.82 6.98
CA ASP A 269 -22.79 -15.00 8.34
C ASP A 269 -22.00 -13.78 8.82
N VAL A 270 -22.75 -12.73 9.17
CA VAL A 270 -22.19 -11.48 9.68
C VAL A 270 -21.46 -11.69 11.02
N GLY A 271 -21.88 -12.67 11.83
CA GLY A 271 -21.24 -13.00 13.10
C GLY A 271 -19.80 -13.47 12.90
N SER A 272 -19.60 -14.44 12.01
CA SER A 272 -18.26 -14.90 11.62
C SER A 272 -17.45 -13.78 10.97
N TYR A 273 -18.06 -12.94 10.11
CA TYR A 273 -17.33 -11.80 9.52
C TYR A 273 -16.81 -10.82 10.58
N ARG A 274 -17.60 -10.50 11.61
CA ARG A 274 -17.17 -9.61 12.70
C ARG A 274 -15.97 -10.16 13.45
N GLN A 275 -15.98 -11.46 13.76
CA GLN A 275 -14.86 -12.15 14.40
C GLN A 275 -13.61 -12.14 13.51
N TYR A 276 -13.79 -12.42 12.21
CA TYR A 276 -12.73 -12.33 11.22
C TYR A 276 -12.10 -10.94 11.20
N ALA A 277 -12.91 -9.89 11.04
CA ALA A 277 -12.43 -8.51 10.94
C ALA A 277 -11.64 -8.11 12.19
N ILE A 278 -12.12 -8.44 13.38
CA ILE A 278 -11.37 -8.19 14.62
C ILE A 278 -10.04 -8.94 14.60
N ASN A 279 -10.03 -10.25 14.33
CA ASN A 279 -8.80 -11.04 14.36
C ASN A 279 -7.80 -10.60 13.30
N HIS A 280 -8.25 -10.30 12.09
CA HIS A 280 -7.41 -9.88 10.96
C HIS A 280 -6.67 -8.57 11.29
N GLU A 281 -7.42 -7.52 11.66
CA GLU A 281 -6.84 -6.21 11.92
C GLU A 281 -6.00 -6.19 13.20
N VAL A 282 -6.40 -6.94 14.23
CA VAL A 282 -5.56 -7.13 15.42
C VAL A 282 -4.29 -7.91 15.07
N GLY A 283 -4.36 -8.85 14.12
CA GLY A 283 -3.19 -9.53 13.56
C GLY A 283 -2.14 -8.54 13.06
N HIS A 284 -2.56 -7.54 12.28
CA HIS A 284 -1.70 -6.45 11.85
C HIS A 284 -1.13 -5.65 13.03
N ALA A 285 -1.96 -5.31 14.01
CA ALA A 285 -1.53 -4.55 15.19
C ALA A 285 -0.47 -5.30 16.03
N ILE A 286 -0.53 -6.63 16.10
CA ILE A 286 0.40 -7.44 16.90
C ILE A 286 1.63 -7.93 16.12
N GLY A 287 1.73 -7.59 14.83
CA GLY A 287 2.96 -7.78 14.03
C GLY A 287 2.86 -8.74 12.84
N TYR A 288 1.67 -9.21 12.48
CA TYR A 288 1.44 -9.94 11.22
C TYR A 288 1.20 -8.94 10.09
N VAL A 289 2.27 -8.48 9.44
CA VAL A 289 2.21 -7.33 8.52
C VAL A 289 1.90 -7.67 7.06
N ARG A 290 1.73 -8.95 6.72
CA ARG A 290 1.50 -9.41 5.36
C ARG A 290 0.24 -10.25 5.28
N HIS A 291 -0.40 -10.23 4.12
CA HIS A 291 -1.47 -11.16 3.82
C HIS A 291 -0.93 -12.56 3.57
N GLU A 292 -1.73 -13.56 3.95
CA GLU A 292 -1.45 -14.96 3.70
C GLU A 292 -2.40 -15.49 2.61
N PRO A 293 -1.87 -16.13 1.55
CA PRO A 293 -2.72 -16.71 0.51
C PRO A 293 -3.40 -17.98 1.00
N CYS A 294 -4.47 -18.38 0.32
CA CYS A 294 -5.05 -19.71 0.47
C CYS A 294 -3.99 -20.78 0.16
N ASP A 295 -3.75 -21.68 1.10
CA ASP A 295 -2.72 -22.71 1.01
C ASP A 295 -3.21 -23.95 0.25
N GLN A 296 -4.45 -24.37 0.55
CA GLN A 296 -5.10 -25.58 0.09
C GLN A 296 -6.49 -25.28 -0.47
N GLN A 297 -6.77 -25.82 -1.67
CA GLN A 297 -8.10 -25.77 -2.28
C GLN A 297 -9.16 -26.32 -1.32
N ASP A 298 -10.25 -25.57 -1.16
CA ASP A 298 -11.39 -25.84 -0.26
C ASP A 298 -11.02 -25.94 1.25
N GLY A 299 -9.76 -25.63 1.59
CA GLY A 299 -9.27 -25.48 2.95
C GLY A 299 -9.89 -24.28 3.66
N LEU A 300 -9.60 -24.11 4.95
CA LEU A 300 -9.95 -22.88 5.66
C LEU A 300 -8.94 -21.79 5.26
N ALA A 301 -9.44 -20.61 4.91
CA ALA A 301 -8.59 -19.47 4.64
C ALA A 301 -7.74 -19.15 5.90
N PRO A 302 -6.44 -18.82 5.75
CA PRO A 302 -5.71 -18.21 6.85
C PRO A 302 -6.41 -16.94 7.32
N VAL A 303 -6.37 -16.63 8.63
CA VAL A 303 -7.06 -15.43 9.12
C VAL A 303 -6.47 -14.16 8.52
N MET A 304 -5.18 -14.17 8.18
CA MET A 304 -4.49 -13.06 7.51
C MET A 304 -4.69 -13.04 5.98
N MET A 305 -5.56 -13.88 5.41
CA MET A 305 -6.04 -13.69 4.03
C MET A 305 -7.05 -12.54 4.02
N GLN A 306 -7.04 -11.66 3.00
CA GLN A 306 -8.01 -10.56 2.87
C GLN A 306 -9.42 -11.04 2.44
N GLN A 307 -10.10 -11.75 3.33
CA GLN A 307 -11.41 -12.38 3.12
C GLN A 307 -12.56 -11.37 3.01
N THR A 308 -12.35 -10.08 3.33
CA THR A 308 -13.36 -9.03 3.05
C THR A 308 -13.61 -8.91 1.54
N PHE A 309 -12.57 -9.14 0.72
CA PHE A 309 -12.68 -9.04 -0.72
C PHE A 309 -12.98 -10.37 -1.40
N SER A 310 -12.19 -11.40 -1.11
CA SER A 310 -12.36 -12.73 -1.71
C SER A 310 -11.62 -13.80 -0.90
N THR A 311 -12.05 -15.04 -1.04
CA THR A 311 -11.30 -16.23 -0.57
C THR A 311 -10.61 -16.96 -1.73
N SER A 312 -10.55 -16.36 -2.92
CA SER A 312 -9.79 -16.82 -4.08
C SER A 312 -8.44 -16.11 -4.18
N ASN A 313 -7.37 -16.88 -4.38
CA ASN A 313 -6.03 -16.35 -4.62
C ASN A 313 -5.94 -15.54 -5.92
N ASP A 314 -6.74 -15.89 -6.93
CA ASP A 314 -6.75 -15.18 -8.22
C ASP A 314 -7.33 -13.78 -8.08
N ASP A 315 -8.30 -13.60 -7.18
CA ASP A 315 -8.83 -12.27 -6.85
C ASP A 315 -7.89 -11.54 -5.91
N ALA A 316 -7.42 -12.19 -4.85
CA ALA A 316 -6.51 -11.60 -3.88
C ALA A 316 -5.22 -11.08 -4.54
N ALA A 317 -4.67 -11.79 -5.53
CA ALA A 317 -3.50 -11.34 -6.29
C ALA A 317 -3.72 -10.04 -7.10
N LYS A 318 -4.98 -9.64 -7.36
CA LYS A 318 -5.30 -8.34 -7.98
C LYS A 318 -5.17 -7.19 -6.97
N PHE A 319 -5.38 -7.47 -5.69
CA PHE A 319 -5.29 -6.50 -4.60
C PHE A 319 -3.91 -6.48 -3.96
N ASP A 320 -3.28 -7.65 -3.80
CA ASP A 320 -1.95 -7.80 -3.22
C ASP A 320 -1.08 -8.76 -4.06
N PRO A 321 -0.62 -8.31 -5.24
CA PRO A 321 0.25 -9.12 -6.10
C PRO A 321 1.64 -9.36 -5.51
N ALA A 322 2.02 -8.63 -4.46
CA ALA A 322 3.33 -8.78 -3.83
C ALA A 322 3.36 -10.03 -2.93
N ASP A 323 2.28 -10.26 -2.19
CA ASP A 323 2.20 -11.36 -1.23
C ASP A 323 1.35 -12.54 -1.71
N VAL A 324 0.42 -12.34 -2.66
CA VAL A 324 -0.49 -13.37 -3.18
C VAL A 324 -0.28 -13.63 -4.68
N LYS A 325 -0.21 -14.91 -5.05
CA LYS A 325 -0.10 -15.36 -6.45
C LYS A 325 -1.42 -15.94 -6.93
N ALA A 326 -1.80 -15.62 -8.17
CA ALA A 326 -2.92 -16.26 -8.85
C ALA A 326 -2.55 -17.72 -9.21
N ASP A 327 -2.88 -18.65 -8.32
CA ASP A 327 -2.61 -20.09 -8.45
C ASP A 327 -3.89 -20.94 -8.56
N GLY A 328 -5.05 -20.31 -8.77
CA GLY A 328 -6.34 -20.96 -8.94
C GLY A 328 -6.98 -21.49 -7.66
N LYS A 329 -6.33 -21.33 -6.50
CA LYS A 329 -6.87 -21.86 -5.24
C LYS A 329 -7.94 -20.96 -4.66
N THR A 330 -8.98 -21.58 -4.12
CA THR A 330 -10.04 -20.93 -3.36
C THR A 330 -10.24 -21.66 -2.03
N CYS A 331 -10.30 -20.88 -0.95
CA CYS A 331 -10.54 -21.38 0.40
C CYS A 331 -12.00 -21.09 0.83
N ARG A 332 -12.44 -21.78 1.88
CA ARG A 332 -13.63 -21.43 2.65
C ARG A 332 -13.29 -20.34 3.65
N PHE A 333 -14.24 -19.46 3.95
CA PHE A 333 -14.02 -18.39 4.95
C PHE A 333 -13.66 -19.00 6.32
N ASN A 334 -12.88 -18.25 7.09
CA ASN A 334 -12.45 -18.65 8.43
C ASN A 334 -12.14 -17.41 9.27
N PRO A 335 -12.82 -17.22 10.42
CA PRO A 335 -12.58 -16.06 11.27
C PRO A 335 -11.47 -16.23 12.30
N TRP A 336 -10.81 -17.39 12.38
CA TRP A 336 -9.91 -17.73 13.48
C TRP A 336 -8.47 -18.02 13.03
N PRO A 337 -7.44 -17.46 13.70
CA PRO A 337 -6.04 -17.83 13.44
C PRO A 337 -5.72 -19.30 13.78
N TYR A 338 -6.38 -19.85 14.81
CA TYR A 338 -6.20 -21.23 15.25
C TYR A 338 -7.55 -21.94 15.27
N PRO A 339 -8.09 -22.34 14.11
CA PRO A 339 -9.38 -23.02 14.04
C PRO A 339 -9.29 -24.41 14.69
N ILE A 340 -9.66 -24.50 15.97
CA ILE A 340 -9.72 -25.78 16.68
C ILE A 340 -10.99 -26.52 16.25
N ALA A 341 -10.84 -27.80 15.92
CA ALA A 341 -11.91 -28.73 15.56
C ALA A 341 -12.82 -29.08 16.74
#